data_AF-A0A318KDX0-F1
#
_entry.id   AF-A0A318KDX0-F1
#
_cell.length_a   1.000
_cell.length_b   1.000
_cell.length_c   1.000
_cell.angle_alpha   90.00
_cell.angle_beta   90.00
_cell.angle_gamma   90.00
#
_symmetry.space_group_name_H-M   'P 1'
#
loop_
_entity.id
_entity.type
_entity.pdbx_description
1 polymer ?
#
loop_
_entity_poly.entity_id
_entity_poly.type
_entity_poly.pdbx_seq_one_letter_code
_entity_poly.pdbx_strand_id
1 'polypeptide(L)' 'MGAAEVEAFLTHLAVEGKVAAATQNQALSALLFLYREVLEINLPWLDQVVRAKRPARLPVVLTRQEVTAVQKAMAELKAS' A
#
# COMPACT_ATOMS: atom_id res chain seq x y z
N MET A 1 22.42 2.96 -1.47
CA MET A 1 21.79 4.27 -1.74
C MET A 1 21.75 5.04 -0.44
N GLY A 2 22.04 6.34 -0.46
CA GLY A 2 21.91 7.22 0.71
C GLY A 2 20.50 7.79 0.84
N ALA A 3 20.34 8.71 1.79
CA ALA A 3 19.05 9.34 2.08
C ALA A 3 18.48 10.12 0.89
N ALA A 4 19.33 10.92 0.24
CA ALA A 4 18.94 11.72 -0.91
C ALA A 4 18.45 10.85 -2.07
N GLU A 5 19.09 9.71 -2.34
CA GLU A 5 18.70 8.83 -3.43
C GLU A 5 17.39 8.09 -3.13
N VAL A 6 17.14 7.73 -1.86
CA VAL A 6 15.85 7.13 -1.46
C VAL A 6 14.72 8.15 -1.56
N GLU A 7 14.92 9.37 -1.08
CA GLU A 7 13.93 10.45 -1.20
C GLU A 7 13.64 10.79 -2.66
N ALA A 8 14.69 10.91 -3.49
CA ALA A 8 14.55 11.15 -4.92
C ALA A 8 13.78 10.02 -5.62
N PHE A 9 14.10 8.76 -5.31
CA PHE A 9 13.38 7.61 -5.86
C PHE A 9 11.89 7.61 -5.47
N LEU A 10 11.58 7.82 -4.20
CA LEU A 10 10.19 7.86 -3.73
C LEU A 10 9.43 9.06 -4.29
N THR A 11 10.10 10.20 -4.49
CA THR A 11 9.54 11.40 -5.14
C THR A 11 9.26 11.13 -6.61
N HIS A 12 10.20 10.51 -7.32
CA HIS A 12 10.04 10.12 -8.71
C HIS A 12 8.82 9.21 -8.91
N LEU A 13 8.64 8.20 -8.04
CA LEU A 13 7.44 7.34 -8.06
C LEU A 13 6.14 8.16 -7.92
N ALA A 14 6.12 9.15 -7.04
CA ALA A 14 4.93 9.96 -6.78
C ALA A 14 4.65 11.00 -7.88
N VAL A 15 5.67 11.69 -8.38
CA VAL A 15 5.53 12.84 -9.29
C VAL A 15 5.51 12.41 -10.75
N GLU A 16 6.48 11.60 -11.15
CA GLU A 16 6.63 11.15 -12.55
C GLU A 16 5.85 9.85 -12.78
N GLY A 17 6.02 8.88 -11.88
CA GLY A 17 5.30 7.61 -11.94
C GLY A 17 3.82 7.72 -11.61
N LYS A 18 3.39 8.83 -10.97
CA LYS A 18 2.00 9.11 -10.54
C LYS A 18 1.35 7.93 -9.81
N VAL A 19 2.14 7.17 -9.06
CA VAL A 19 1.64 5.97 -8.39
C VAL A 19 0.73 6.36 -7.23
N ALA A 20 -0.20 5.47 -6.88
CA ALA A 20 -1.01 5.66 -5.70
C ALA A 20 -0.13 5.78 -4.44
N ALA A 21 -0.56 6.56 -3.44
CA ALA A 21 0.11 6.64 -2.13
C ALA A 21 0.34 5.25 -1.50
N ALA A 22 -0.54 4.29 -1.80
CA ALA A 22 -0.36 2.92 -1.36
C ALA A 22 0.88 2.23 -1.95
N THR A 23 1.15 2.47 -3.23
CA THR A 23 2.30 1.95 -3.97
C THR A 23 3.60 2.58 -3.48
N GLN A 24 3.63 3.90 -3.26
CA GLN A 24 4.82 4.57 -2.70
C GLN A 24 5.15 4.03 -1.29
N ASN A 25 4.14 3.86 -0.43
CA ASN A 25 4.33 3.27 0.90
C ASN A 25 4.82 1.81 0.83
N GLN A 26 4.41 1.06 -0.20
CA GLN A 26 4.89 -0.30 -0.42
C GLN A 26 6.35 -0.30 -0.82
N ALA A 27 6.76 0.61 -1.72
CA ALA A 27 8.16 0.78 -2.11
C ALA A 27 9.05 1.15 -0.90
N LEU A 28 8.62 2.10 -0.06
CA LEU A 28 9.34 2.44 1.18
C LEU A 28 9.44 1.23 2.13
N SER A 29 8.36 0.45 2.27
CA SER A 29 8.38 -0.75 3.13
C SER A 29 9.33 -1.82 2.58
N ALA A 30 9.43 -1.97 1.25
CA ALA A 30 10.39 -2.86 0.60
C ALA A 30 11.83 -2.40 0.81
N LEU A 31 12.10 -1.09 0.74
CA LEU A 31 13.43 -0.53 1.03
C LEU A 31 13.82 -0.77 2.50
N LEU A 32 12.92 -0.49 3.44
CA LEU A 32 13.15 -0.76 4.86
C LEU A 32 13.48 -2.23 5.12
N PHE A 33 12.71 -3.15 4.52
CA PHE A 33 12.94 -4.59 4.63
C PHE A 33 14.28 -5.00 4.03
N LEU A 34 14.60 -4.55 2.82
CA LEU A 34 15.86 -4.86 2.15
C LEU A 34 17.06 -4.45 3.00
N TYR A 35 17.09 -3.21 3.49
CA TYR A 35 18.23 -2.73 4.26
C TYR A 35 18.36 -3.41 5.62
N ARG A 36 17.25 -3.67 6.31
CA ARG A 36 17.28 -4.23 7.67
C ARG A 36 17.46 -5.73 7.72
N GLU A 37 16.63 -6.43 6.97
CA GLU A 37 16.45 -7.88 7.13
C GLU A 37 17.31 -8.67 6.15
N VAL A 38 17.64 -8.08 4.99
CA VAL A 38 18.41 -8.77 3.95
C VAL A 38 19.87 -8.34 3.97
N LEU A 39 20.13 -7.03 4.04
CA LEU A 39 21.49 -6.50 4.01
C LEU A 39 22.10 -6.31 5.41
N GLU A 40 21.28 -6.37 6.47
CA GLU A 40 21.69 -6.14 7.86
C GLU A 40 22.39 -4.78 8.08
N ILE A 41 22.03 -3.77 7.29
CA ILE A 41 22.55 -2.41 7.38
C ILE A 41 21.55 -1.54 8.12
N ASN A 42 21.96 -1.00 9.26
CA ASN A 42 21.15 -0.03 9.99
C ASN A 42 21.20 1.34 9.31
N LEU A 43 20.03 1.85 8.90
CA LEU A 43 19.85 3.19 8.34
C LEU A 43 18.86 3.98 9.21
N PRO A 44 19.30 4.60 10.31
CA PRO A 44 18.41 5.30 11.25
C PRO A 44 17.62 6.45 10.62
N TRP A 45 18.16 7.05 9.55
CA TRP A 45 17.49 8.12 8.81
C TRP A 45 16.32 7.60 7.95
N LEU A 46 16.33 6.31 7.57
CA LEU A 46 15.29 5.73 6.70
C LEU A 46 13.93 5.64 7.42
N ASP A 47 13.94 5.55 8.76
CA ASP A 47 12.74 5.67 9.60
C ASP A 47 12.09 7.05 9.56
N GLN A 48 12.88 8.08 9.27
CA GLN A 48 12.41 9.47 9.27
C GLN A 48 11.72 9.84 7.95
N VAL A 49 11.84 8.97 6.93
CA VAL A 49 11.18 9.19 5.65
C VAL A 49 9.66 9.17 5.84
N VAL A 50 9.03 10.28 5.48
CA VAL A 50 7.59 10.47 5.66
C VAL A 50 6.81 9.53 4.72
N ARG A 51 5.92 8.72 5.30
CA ARG A 51 4.99 7.89 4.54
C ARG A 51 3.98 8.76 3.78
N ALA A 52 3.66 8.35 2.56
CA ALA A 52 2.62 8.95 1.76
C ALA A 52 1.27 8.89 2.48
N LYS A 53 0.60 10.04 2.60
CA LYS A 53 -0.71 10.13 3.23
C LYS A 53 -1.75 9.43 2.36
N ARG A 54 -2.34 8.35 2.86
CA ARG A 54 -3.49 7.70 2.20
C ARG A 54 -4.78 8.46 2.58
N PRO A 55 -5.66 8.77 1.62
CA PRO A 55 -6.98 9.33 1.94
C PRO A 55 -7.78 8.29 2.75
N ALA A 56 -8.56 8.78 3.72
CA ALA A 56 -9.47 7.92 4.47
C ALA A 56 -10.51 7.33 3.50
N ARG A 57 -10.67 6.00 3.54
CA ARG A 57 -11.74 5.34 2.79
C ARG A 57 -13.03 5.48 3.57
N LEU A 58 -14.05 6.06 2.94
CA LEU A 58 -15.39 6.02 3.50
C LEU A 58 -15.92 4.59 3.43
N PRO A 59 -16.57 4.08 4.49
CA PRO A 59 -17.25 2.80 4.43
C PRO A 59 -18.28 2.81 3.31
N VAL A 60 -18.19 1.82 2.42
CA VAL A 60 -19.22 1.56 1.41
C VAL A 60 -20.04 0.39 1.90
N VAL A 61 -21.36 0.57 2.00
CA VAL A 61 -22.29 -0.45 2.48
C VAL A 61 -23.13 -0.96 1.31
N LEU A 62 -23.47 -2.24 1.37
CA LEU A 62 -24.39 -2.85 0.39
C LEU A 62 -25.82 -2.37 0.63
N THR A 63 -26.53 -2.12 -0.45
CA THR A 63 -27.99 -1.97 -0.46
C THR A 63 -28.66 -3.31 -0.10
N ARG A 64 -29.94 -3.24 0.32
CA ARG A 64 -30.72 -4.47 0.59
C ARG A 64 -30.76 -5.43 -0.60
N GLN A 65 -30.82 -4.89 -1.83
CA GLN A 65 -30.85 -5.69 -3.05
C GLN A 65 -29.52 -6.42 -3.28
N GLU A 66 -28.39 -5.73 -3.09
CA GLU A 66 -27.06 -6.34 -3.20
C GLU A 66 -26.84 -7.41 -2.13
N VAL A 67 -27.33 -7.18 -0.90
CA VAL A 67 -27.29 -8.20 0.17
C VAL A 67 -28.06 -9.47 -0.25
N THR A 68 -29.28 -9.32 -0.77
CA THR A 68 -30.07 -10.47 -1.25
C THR A 68 -29.38 -11.19 -2.40
N ALA A 69 -28.78 -10.45 -3.34
CA ALA A 69 -28.05 -11.02 -4.47
C ALA A 69 -26.83 -11.84 -4.01
N VAL A 70 -26.04 -11.32 -3.07
CA VAL A 70 -24.91 -12.03 -2.48
C VAL A 70 -25.37 -13.29 -1.75
N GLN A 71 -26.43 -13.23 -0.94
CA GLN A 71 -26.95 -14.41 -0.25
C GLN A 71 -27.39 -15.50 -1.23
N LYS A 72 -28.08 -15.13 -2.31
CA LYS A 72 -28.49 -16.07 -3.36
C LYS A 72 -27.29 -16.72 -4.04
N ALA A 73 -26.31 -15.92 -4.47
CA ALA A 73 -25.09 -16.42 -5.11
C ALA A 73 -24.33 -17.39 -4.19
N MET A 74 -24.24 -17.07 -2.89
CA MET A 74 -23.60 -17.94 -1.91
C MET A 74 -24.37 -19.24 -1.64
N ALA A 75 -25.70 -19.24 -1.79
CA ALA A 75 -26.51 -20.44 -1.66
C ALA A 75 -26.36 -21.37 -2.87
N GLU A 76 -26.30 -20.80 -4.08
CA GLU A 76 -26.09 -21.56 -5.32
C GLU A 76 -24.70 -22.22 -5.34
N LEU A 77 -23.66 -21.52 -4.88
CA LEU A 77 -22.29 -22.04 -4.82
C LEU A 77 -22.11 -23.21 -3.83
N LYS A 78 -22.96 -23.29 -2.80
CA LYS A 78 -22.96 -24.41 -1.84
C LYS A 78 -23.73 -25.63 -2.34
N ALA A 79 -24.54 -25.49 -3.38
CA ALA A 79 -25.37 -26.55 -3.95
C ALA A 79 -24.69 -27.31 -5.11
N SER A 80 -23.52 -26.82 -5.55
CA SER A 80 -22.61 -27.42 -6.55
C SER A 80 -21.40 -28.07 -5.88
#